data_AF-A0AAN8K671-F1
#
_entry.id   AF-A0AAN8K671-F1
#
_cell.length_a   1.000
_cell.length_b   1.000
_cell.length_c   1.000
_cell.angle_alpha   90.00
_cell.angle_beta   90.00
_cell.angle_gamma   90.00
#
_symmetry.space_group_name_H-M   'P 1'
#
loop_
_entity.id
_entity.type
_entity.pdbx_description
1 polymer ?
#
loop_
_entity_poly.entity_id
_entity_poly.type
_entity_poly.pdbx_seq_one_letter_code
_entity_poly.pdbx_strand_id
1 'polypeptide(L)'
;MVADVILAFVFTLLVSASARKDIEKCDDPFYEWTKYFDSDDPGHSGDFETLKHHLAYYPDDVCENPIGIDVRLLNGEHHTSAYEVTSISLTHGFACFNKHQRRNWGVSKCSDYKVRYCCPKKVVCEDVGREFTPFFDVSSGEGIDQMETVNNIRAISGLDFVVCDEPTAVDVRLVDGTALMTGGNVLEVTNLGLVCIESQQPAGKSCKDYKVRFCCPKRPPVPSTCGDGREWTEFFSIDQPFTSPSDPGDLELIADIRNQRRGELCRPEQITAIEVQLMNGVPAAESGDPTFTGLDFGFVCLNANQENRLCHDYKARFCCPEKIRIPTCSGESEWSKFLDRDDPTGRDDNELLPFQRLRKPELCEVSLAIDFRLAGGVRLDYYDDTFAQLSQQFGLLCQNRDQNDNRCDDYEVRFCCPKHLPEQECEGDGNQWTVWYNSDDPSESGDIECLQNLRADNPGEICENPSAINAEIASIEFPYYLTNEKVKISRNSGLTCLRSDQTDNSCVDYRVRFCCPKRFTHPVCQGNNNHWTEWVNRDSPSFSFDNERLKEILDGNFDVCTKPTSVEARLVATEEPYFTANEMVSISPSLGFICQNDLQVDGMCENYEVRFCCPDGKDYVVFTYFNPSRLPSYE
;
A
#
# COMPACT_ATOMS: atom_id res chain seq x y z
N MET A 1 -4.77 -83.36 -58.26
CA MET A 1 -3.86 -82.30 -57.79
C MET A 1 -4.57 -80.97 -57.97
N VAL A 2 -5.56 -80.70 -57.14
CA VAL A 2 -6.37 -79.48 -57.15
C VAL A 2 -6.75 -79.24 -55.69
N ALA A 3 -5.80 -78.70 -54.92
CA ALA A 3 -6.00 -78.32 -53.51
C ALA A 3 -5.00 -77.24 -53.03
N ASP A 4 -3.85 -77.05 -53.71
CA ASP A 4 -2.81 -76.12 -53.25
C ASP A 4 -2.73 -74.77 -54.00
N VAL A 5 -3.70 -74.43 -54.86
CA VAL A 5 -3.66 -73.20 -55.68
C VAL A 5 -4.68 -72.12 -55.25
N ILE A 6 -5.60 -72.43 -54.33
CA ILE A 6 -6.66 -71.47 -53.93
C ILE A 6 -6.37 -70.79 -52.58
N LEU A 7 -5.47 -71.33 -51.73
CA LEU A 7 -5.18 -70.73 -50.43
C LEU A 7 -4.18 -69.55 -50.47
N ALA A 8 -3.39 -69.43 -51.55
CA ALA A 8 -2.43 -68.33 -51.72
C ALA A 8 -3.05 -67.05 -52.33
N PHE A 9 -4.24 -67.13 -52.92
CA PHE A 9 -4.88 -65.99 -53.60
C PHE A 9 -5.88 -65.21 -52.72
N VAL A 10 -6.32 -65.76 -51.57
CA VAL A 10 -7.24 -65.07 -50.65
C VAL A 10 -6.50 -64.38 -49.49
N PHE A 11 -5.29 -64.83 -49.14
CA PHE A 11 -4.49 -64.20 -48.07
C PHE A 11 -3.68 -62.97 -48.53
N THR A 12 -3.54 -62.73 -49.84
CA THR A 12 -2.90 -61.52 -50.39
C THR A 12 -3.87 -60.40 -50.78
N LEU A 13 -5.20 -60.63 -50.65
CA LEU A 13 -6.24 -59.64 -50.98
C LEU A 13 -7.00 -59.11 -49.76
N LEU A 14 -6.71 -59.55 -48.54
CA LEU A 14 -7.39 -59.10 -47.31
C LEU A 14 -6.50 -58.36 -46.29
N VAL A 15 -5.24 -58.06 -46.62
CA VAL A 15 -4.37 -57.18 -45.79
C VAL A 15 -4.20 -55.78 -46.38
N SER A 16 -4.75 -55.49 -47.57
CA SER A 16 -4.36 -54.31 -48.36
C SER A 16 -5.48 -53.31 -48.67
N ALA A 17 -6.57 -53.29 -47.90
CA ALA A 17 -7.59 -52.23 -48.01
C ALA A 17 -7.85 -51.44 -46.72
N SER A 18 -7.62 -52.01 -45.52
CA SER A 18 -7.88 -51.29 -44.26
C SER A 18 -6.67 -50.52 -43.70
N ALA A 19 -5.44 -50.89 -44.08
CA ALA A 19 -4.21 -50.22 -43.60
C ALA A 19 -3.65 -49.15 -44.56
N ARG A 20 -4.31 -48.89 -45.70
CA ARG A 20 -3.91 -47.87 -46.67
C ARG A 20 -4.52 -46.49 -46.42
N LYS A 21 -5.42 -46.36 -45.44
CA LYS A 21 -6.26 -45.16 -45.29
C LYS A 21 -5.57 -43.98 -44.57
N ASP A 22 -4.45 -44.24 -43.89
CA ASP A 22 -3.82 -43.29 -42.97
C ASP A 22 -2.39 -42.86 -43.37
N ILE A 23 -1.84 -43.40 -44.47
CA ILE A 23 -0.45 -43.13 -44.88
C ILE A 23 -0.30 -41.75 -45.54
N GLU A 24 -1.34 -41.19 -46.16
CA GLU A 24 -1.30 -39.91 -46.90
C GLU A 24 -2.17 -38.79 -46.28
N LYS A 25 -2.37 -38.81 -44.96
CA LYS A 25 -3.19 -37.80 -44.27
C LYS A 25 -2.39 -37.03 -43.24
N CYS A 26 -2.69 -35.74 -43.13
CA CYS A 26 -2.14 -34.82 -42.14
C CYS A 26 -3.22 -33.81 -41.77
N ASP A 27 -4.38 -34.33 -41.35
CA ASP A 27 -5.58 -33.54 -41.11
C ASP A 27 -5.68 -33.09 -39.63
N ASP A 28 -4.73 -33.52 -38.79
CA ASP A 28 -4.65 -33.12 -37.39
C ASP A 28 -4.15 -31.68 -37.26
N PRO A 29 -4.86 -30.78 -36.55
CA PRO A 29 -4.49 -29.37 -36.44
C PRO A 29 -3.14 -29.13 -35.75
N PHE A 30 -2.59 -30.10 -35.01
CA PHE A 30 -1.28 -30.03 -34.37
C PHE A 30 -0.14 -30.60 -35.22
N TYR A 31 -0.43 -31.09 -36.43
CA TYR A 31 0.56 -31.64 -37.35
C TYR A 31 0.57 -30.88 -38.68
N GLU A 32 1.73 -30.84 -39.32
CA GLU A 32 1.93 -30.28 -40.65
C GLU A 32 2.83 -31.17 -41.50
N TRP A 33 2.63 -31.08 -42.82
CA TRP A 33 3.52 -31.72 -43.77
C TRP A 33 4.87 -30.99 -43.79
N THR A 34 5.94 -31.75 -43.65
CA THR A 34 7.28 -31.28 -43.95
C THR A 34 7.45 -31.00 -45.46
N LYS A 35 8.58 -30.39 -45.83
CA LYS A 35 9.00 -30.31 -47.24
C LYS A 35 9.24 -31.72 -47.81
N TYR A 36 9.26 -31.87 -49.14
CA TYR A 36 9.70 -33.12 -49.74
C TYR A 36 11.22 -33.26 -49.64
N PHE A 37 11.66 -34.50 -49.41
CA PHE A 37 13.03 -34.96 -49.36
C PHE A 37 13.23 -35.98 -50.47
N ASP A 38 14.36 -35.82 -51.16
CA ASP A 38 14.84 -36.64 -52.26
C ASP A 38 16.34 -36.77 -52.01
N SER A 39 16.75 -37.88 -51.40
CA SER A 39 18.11 -38.10 -50.91
C SER A 39 18.84 -39.19 -51.67
N ASP A 40 18.16 -40.03 -52.46
CA ASP A 40 18.75 -41.15 -53.20
C ASP A 40 18.13 -41.31 -54.60
N ASP A 41 18.93 -41.04 -55.63
CA ASP A 41 18.53 -41.31 -57.02
C ASP A 41 18.43 -42.83 -57.30
N PRO A 42 17.63 -43.28 -58.30
CA PRO A 42 17.49 -44.69 -58.68
C PRO A 42 18.76 -45.26 -59.34
N GLY A 43 19.74 -45.59 -58.50
CA GLY A 43 21.06 -46.08 -58.87
C GLY A 43 21.09 -47.58 -59.19
N HIS A 44 22.16 -48.27 -58.82
CA HIS A 44 22.30 -49.71 -59.08
C HIS A 44 21.43 -50.57 -58.14
N SER A 45 21.20 -50.13 -56.91
CA SER A 45 20.47 -50.85 -55.86
C SER A 45 18.97 -50.60 -55.86
N GLY A 46 18.54 -49.42 -56.29
CA GLY A 46 17.17 -48.93 -56.14
C GLY A 46 17.20 -47.46 -55.75
N ASP A 47 16.14 -47.03 -55.10
CA ASP A 47 15.92 -45.68 -54.56
C ASP A 47 15.42 -45.84 -53.11
N PHE A 48 16.08 -45.14 -52.17
CA PHE A 48 15.92 -45.30 -50.73
C PHE A 48 15.75 -43.99 -49.97
N GLU A 49 14.54 -43.44 -50.01
CA GLU A 49 14.10 -42.34 -49.15
C GLU A 49 13.81 -42.75 -47.68
N THR A 50 14.86 -43.19 -46.98
CA THR A 50 14.74 -43.73 -45.61
C THR A 50 14.61 -42.65 -44.55
N LEU A 51 13.75 -42.90 -43.57
CA LEU A 51 13.54 -41.98 -42.45
C LEU A 51 14.82 -41.78 -41.63
N LYS A 52 15.57 -42.86 -41.38
CA LYS A 52 16.85 -42.81 -40.65
C LYS A 52 17.86 -41.86 -41.31
N HIS A 53 17.94 -41.86 -42.64
CA HIS A 53 18.82 -40.97 -43.37
C HIS A 53 18.36 -39.52 -43.21
N HIS A 54 17.07 -39.25 -43.41
CA HIS A 54 16.52 -37.90 -43.29
C HIS A 54 16.66 -37.31 -41.89
N LEU A 55 16.52 -38.11 -40.84
CA LEU A 55 16.76 -37.67 -39.46
C LEU A 55 18.22 -37.27 -39.22
N ALA A 56 19.18 -37.98 -39.82
CA ALA A 56 20.58 -37.69 -39.64
C ALA A 56 21.01 -36.37 -40.34
N TYR A 57 20.40 -36.05 -41.49
CA TYR A 57 20.77 -34.89 -42.29
C TYR A 57 19.85 -33.67 -42.09
N TYR A 58 18.61 -33.89 -41.65
CA TYR A 58 17.60 -32.85 -41.43
C TYR A 58 16.91 -33.01 -40.07
N PRO A 59 17.67 -33.04 -38.95
CA PRO A 59 17.14 -33.32 -37.61
C PRO A 59 16.11 -32.28 -37.14
N ASP A 60 16.17 -31.06 -37.69
CA ASP A 60 15.21 -30.00 -37.38
C ASP A 60 13.96 -30.04 -38.28
N ASP A 61 14.03 -30.60 -39.48
CA ASP A 61 12.91 -30.56 -40.43
C ASP A 61 12.09 -31.86 -40.46
N VAL A 62 12.68 -32.97 -39.99
CA VAL A 62 12.05 -34.30 -40.03
C VAL A 62 11.94 -34.85 -38.62
N CYS A 63 10.75 -35.35 -38.31
CA CYS A 63 10.44 -35.94 -37.04
C CYS A 63 10.63 -37.47 -37.07
N GLU A 64 11.11 -38.07 -35.97
CA GLU A 64 11.41 -39.51 -35.93
C GLU A 64 10.20 -40.45 -35.99
N ASN A 65 9.03 -39.97 -35.56
CA ASN A 65 7.77 -40.73 -35.56
C ASN A 65 6.68 -39.96 -36.33
N PRO A 66 6.76 -39.87 -37.66
CA PRO A 66 5.73 -39.20 -38.44
C PRO A 66 4.41 -39.97 -38.40
N ILE A 67 3.28 -39.26 -38.35
CA ILE A 67 1.95 -39.89 -38.36
C ILE A 67 1.44 -40.16 -39.77
N GLY A 68 2.16 -39.67 -40.78
CA GLY A 68 1.86 -39.84 -42.20
C GLY A 68 3.13 -39.71 -43.04
N ILE A 69 3.17 -40.37 -44.19
CA ILE A 69 4.25 -40.28 -45.18
C ILE A 69 3.64 -40.20 -46.58
N ASP A 70 3.83 -39.07 -47.25
CA ASP A 70 3.39 -38.87 -48.63
C ASP A 70 4.57 -39.13 -49.57
N VAL A 71 4.42 -40.14 -50.42
CA VAL A 71 5.45 -40.61 -51.36
C VAL A 71 5.03 -40.25 -52.78
N ARG A 72 5.92 -39.58 -53.50
CA ARG A 72 5.68 -39.16 -54.88
C ARG A 72 6.85 -39.45 -55.76
N LEU A 73 6.59 -39.61 -57.04
CA LEU A 73 7.61 -39.55 -58.07
C LEU A 73 8.23 -38.14 -58.11
N LEU A 74 9.46 -38.00 -58.60
CA LEU A 74 10.12 -36.70 -58.71
C LEU A 74 9.29 -35.71 -59.56
N ASN A 75 8.61 -36.22 -60.60
CA ASN A 75 7.68 -35.47 -61.45
C ASN A 75 6.40 -34.99 -60.73
N GLY A 76 6.18 -35.38 -59.46
CA GLY A 76 5.08 -34.96 -58.61
C GLY A 76 3.83 -35.84 -58.65
N GLU A 77 3.81 -36.91 -59.45
CA GLU A 77 2.72 -37.87 -59.50
C GLU A 77 2.71 -38.77 -58.24
N HIS A 78 1.51 -39.17 -57.81
CA HIS A 78 1.36 -40.07 -56.66
C HIS A 78 1.99 -41.44 -56.96
N HIS A 79 2.70 -41.97 -55.98
CA HIS A 79 3.21 -43.33 -56.05
C HIS A 79 2.04 -44.33 -56.19
N THR A 80 2.13 -45.23 -57.19
CA THR A 80 1.16 -46.33 -57.33
C THR A 80 1.88 -47.67 -57.30
N SER A 81 1.54 -48.51 -56.30
CA SER A 81 2.10 -49.86 -56.15
C SER A 81 1.67 -50.85 -57.26
N ALA A 82 1.03 -50.36 -58.32
CA ALA A 82 0.53 -51.15 -59.44
C ALA A 82 1.65 -51.50 -60.45
N TYR A 83 2.73 -50.71 -60.48
CA TYR A 83 3.80 -50.83 -61.47
C TYR A 83 5.16 -51.23 -60.85
N GLU A 84 5.47 -50.76 -59.64
CA GLU A 84 6.71 -51.05 -58.92
C GLU A 84 6.43 -51.67 -57.54
N VAL A 85 7.30 -52.59 -57.13
CA VAL A 85 7.29 -53.22 -55.80
C VAL A 85 8.08 -52.33 -54.85
N THR A 86 7.37 -51.60 -54.00
CA THR A 86 7.91 -50.63 -53.04
C THR A 86 7.49 -50.99 -51.61
N SER A 87 8.22 -50.45 -50.63
CA SER A 87 7.91 -50.57 -49.21
C SER A 87 7.78 -49.18 -48.60
N ILE A 88 6.63 -48.90 -47.98
CA ILE A 88 6.35 -47.64 -47.26
C ILE A 88 6.11 -47.99 -45.79
N SER A 89 6.78 -47.26 -44.89
CA SER A 89 6.68 -47.46 -43.45
C SER A 89 6.92 -46.14 -42.72
N LEU A 90 6.08 -45.84 -41.71
CA LEU A 90 6.30 -44.68 -40.85
C LEU A 90 7.56 -44.79 -39.99
N THR A 91 8.10 -46.00 -39.78
CA THR A 91 9.31 -46.21 -38.97
C THR A 91 10.58 -46.37 -39.80
N HIS A 92 10.47 -46.70 -41.09
CA HIS A 92 11.63 -46.93 -41.96
C HIS A 92 11.71 -45.95 -43.14
N GLY A 93 10.64 -45.24 -43.48
CA GLY A 93 10.53 -44.38 -44.66
C GLY A 93 10.07 -45.16 -45.89
N PHE A 94 10.61 -44.79 -47.05
CA PHE A 94 10.34 -45.45 -48.33
C PHE A 94 11.56 -46.21 -48.84
N ALA A 95 11.29 -47.31 -49.53
CA ALA A 95 12.32 -48.08 -50.22
C ALA A 95 11.77 -48.74 -51.49
N CYS A 96 12.48 -48.56 -52.60
CA CYS A 96 12.33 -49.33 -53.82
C CYS A 96 13.64 -50.07 -54.11
N PHE A 97 13.58 -51.39 -54.34
CA PHE A 97 14.76 -52.19 -54.69
C PHE A 97 14.70 -52.64 -56.15
N ASN A 98 15.74 -52.34 -56.94
CA ASN A 98 15.81 -52.77 -58.36
C ASN A 98 15.66 -54.29 -58.51
N LYS A 99 16.26 -55.06 -57.59
CA LYS A 99 16.22 -56.54 -57.58
C LYS A 99 14.83 -57.14 -57.38
N HIS A 100 13.89 -56.38 -56.83
CA HIS A 100 12.52 -56.82 -56.57
C HIS A 100 11.55 -56.40 -57.70
N GLN A 101 12.02 -55.62 -58.68
CA GLN A 101 11.20 -55.18 -59.80
C GLN A 101 11.05 -56.28 -60.86
N ARG A 102 9.84 -56.38 -61.43
CA ARG A 102 9.48 -57.46 -62.36
C ARG A 102 9.99 -57.16 -63.77
N ARG A 103 11.17 -57.71 -64.11
CA ARG A 103 11.77 -57.63 -65.45
C ARG A 103 10.81 -57.96 -66.61
N ASN A 104 9.85 -58.87 -66.40
CA ASN A 104 8.94 -59.33 -67.44
C ASN A 104 7.83 -58.32 -67.82
N TRP A 105 7.73 -57.19 -67.11
CA TRP A 105 6.75 -56.12 -67.36
C TRP A 105 7.39 -54.82 -67.87
N GLY A 106 8.66 -54.88 -68.29
CA GLY A 106 9.39 -53.72 -68.83
C GLY A 106 10.00 -52.79 -67.76
N VAL A 107 9.76 -53.06 -66.47
CA VAL A 107 10.32 -52.29 -65.35
C VAL A 107 11.49 -53.05 -64.74
N SER A 108 12.70 -52.54 -64.91
CA SER A 108 13.95 -53.18 -64.45
C SER A 108 14.78 -52.32 -63.48
N LYS A 109 14.33 -51.09 -63.26
CA LYS A 109 14.88 -50.13 -62.31
C LYS A 109 13.72 -49.43 -61.61
N CYS A 110 13.95 -49.02 -60.38
CA CYS A 110 13.08 -48.11 -59.64
C CYS A 110 12.97 -46.79 -60.37
N SER A 111 11.80 -46.19 -60.28
CA SER A 111 11.61 -44.78 -60.58
C SER A 111 12.25 -43.92 -59.49
N ASP A 112 12.30 -42.61 -59.75
CA ASP A 112 12.90 -41.61 -58.86
C ASP A 112 11.82 -41.01 -57.95
N TYR A 113 12.00 -41.11 -56.64
CA TYR A 113 10.99 -40.84 -55.62
C TYR A 113 11.46 -39.80 -54.60
N LYS A 114 10.48 -39.09 -54.07
CA LYS A 114 10.64 -38.17 -52.96
C LYS A 114 9.55 -38.40 -51.92
N VAL A 115 9.88 -38.14 -50.67
CA VAL A 115 8.98 -38.33 -49.53
C VAL A 115 8.84 -37.07 -48.71
N ARG A 116 7.68 -36.88 -48.10
CA ARG A 116 7.52 -35.95 -46.98
C ARG A 116 6.78 -36.63 -45.86
N TYR A 117 6.88 -36.04 -44.69
CA TYR A 117 6.40 -36.62 -43.44
C TYR A 117 5.39 -35.67 -42.79
N CYS A 118 4.34 -36.22 -42.20
CA CYS A 118 3.41 -35.44 -41.37
C CYS A 118 3.95 -35.42 -39.95
N CYS A 119 4.45 -34.28 -39.51
CA CYS A 119 5.16 -34.07 -38.26
C CYS A 119 4.41 -33.07 -37.38
N PRO A 120 4.58 -33.11 -36.04
CA PRO A 120 4.02 -32.08 -35.18
C PRO A 120 4.47 -30.70 -35.65
N LYS A 121 3.54 -29.74 -35.66
CA LYS A 121 3.84 -28.35 -35.97
C LYS A 121 4.89 -27.85 -34.99
N LYS A 122 5.95 -27.22 -35.52
CA LYS A 122 6.84 -26.44 -34.66
C LYS A 122 6.04 -25.26 -34.12
N VAL A 123 5.72 -25.28 -32.84
CA VAL A 123 4.91 -24.21 -32.26
C VAL A 123 5.82 -23.03 -31.94
N VAL A 124 5.68 -21.95 -32.70
CA VAL A 124 6.42 -20.71 -32.51
C VAL A 124 5.66 -19.85 -31.50
N CYS A 125 6.25 -19.62 -30.33
CA CYS A 125 5.76 -18.66 -29.34
C CYS A 125 6.52 -17.32 -29.46
N GLU A 126 6.62 -16.81 -30.68
CA GLU A 126 7.36 -15.58 -30.99
C GLU A 126 6.46 -14.54 -31.67
N ASP A 127 5.22 -14.41 -31.16
CA ASP A 127 4.39 -13.25 -31.47
C ASP A 127 4.71 -12.10 -30.51
N VAL A 128 4.52 -10.85 -30.97
CA VAL A 128 4.71 -9.63 -30.16
C VAL A 128 3.77 -9.67 -28.94
N GLY A 129 4.29 -10.10 -27.79
CA GLY A 129 3.56 -10.14 -26.52
C GLY A 129 3.34 -11.53 -25.91
N ARG A 130 3.89 -12.62 -26.47
CA ARG A 130 3.89 -13.96 -25.85
C ARG A 130 5.30 -14.54 -25.71
N GLU A 131 5.47 -15.42 -24.72
CA GLU A 131 6.68 -16.20 -24.51
C GLU A 131 6.36 -17.58 -23.93
N PHE A 132 7.29 -18.51 -24.11
CA PHE A 132 7.20 -19.80 -23.44
C PHE A 132 7.56 -19.64 -21.96
N THR A 133 6.80 -20.31 -21.10
CA THR A 133 7.22 -20.58 -19.73
C THR A 133 8.50 -21.45 -19.72
N PRO A 134 9.20 -21.55 -18.57
CA PRO A 134 10.05 -22.70 -18.28
C PRO A 134 9.33 -24.04 -18.48
N PHE A 135 10.13 -25.11 -18.60
CA PHE A 135 9.60 -26.47 -18.64
C PHE A 135 9.12 -26.90 -17.25
N PHE A 136 7.96 -27.53 -17.22
CA PHE A 136 7.36 -28.21 -16.10
C PHE A 136 7.43 -29.72 -16.31
N ASP A 137 7.74 -30.44 -15.24
CA ASP A 137 7.81 -31.89 -15.19
C ASP A 137 7.28 -32.32 -13.82
N VAL A 138 5.96 -32.39 -13.68
CA VAL A 138 5.30 -32.63 -12.38
C VAL A 138 5.02 -34.12 -12.14
N SER A 139 4.94 -34.93 -13.20
CA SER A 139 4.79 -36.38 -13.16
C SER A 139 6.12 -37.02 -13.56
N SER A 140 6.98 -37.31 -12.59
CA SER A 140 8.33 -37.81 -12.86
C SER A 140 8.41 -39.33 -12.99
N GLY A 141 9.02 -39.81 -14.07
CA GLY A 141 9.53 -41.18 -14.21
C GLY A 141 8.86 -42.01 -15.30
N GLU A 142 9.54 -43.06 -15.76
CA GLU A 142 9.01 -43.97 -16.78
C GLU A 142 8.07 -45.03 -16.16
N GLY A 143 7.05 -45.44 -16.93
CA GLY A 143 6.13 -46.53 -16.56
C GLY A 143 5.02 -46.14 -15.58
N ILE A 144 4.74 -44.84 -15.49
CA ILE A 144 3.60 -44.28 -14.76
C ILE A 144 2.76 -43.40 -15.69
N ASP A 145 1.52 -43.10 -15.28
CA ASP A 145 0.72 -42.11 -15.98
C ASP A 145 1.42 -40.74 -15.91
N GLN A 146 1.59 -40.10 -17.08
CA GLN A 146 2.23 -38.79 -17.21
C GLN A 146 1.15 -37.75 -17.47
N MET A 147 0.96 -36.83 -16.52
CA MET A 147 -0.10 -35.84 -16.56
C MET A 147 0.49 -34.43 -16.47
N GLU A 148 1.17 -34.03 -17.52
CA GLU A 148 1.77 -32.70 -17.66
C GLU A 148 0.74 -31.69 -18.18
N THR A 149 -0.35 -31.55 -17.42
CA THR A 149 -1.49 -30.68 -17.77
C THR A 149 -1.49 -29.42 -16.92
N VAL A 150 -2.07 -28.33 -17.45
CA VAL A 150 -2.23 -27.06 -16.70
C VAL A 150 -2.85 -27.30 -15.32
N ASN A 151 -3.92 -28.10 -15.24
CA ASN A 151 -4.60 -28.38 -13.99
C ASN A 151 -3.71 -29.14 -12.99
N ASN A 152 -2.96 -30.13 -13.45
CA ASN A 152 -2.07 -30.90 -12.58
C ASN A 152 -0.91 -30.05 -12.08
N ILE A 153 -0.33 -29.22 -12.95
CA ILE A 153 0.77 -28.30 -12.59
C ILE A 153 0.30 -27.28 -11.54
N ARG A 154 -0.87 -26.66 -11.73
CA ARG A 154 -1.45 -25.74 -10.75
C ARG A 154 -1.77 -26.44 -9.42
N ALA A 155 -2.30 -27.67 -9.47
CA ALA A 155 -2.62 -28.43 -8.27
C ALA A 155 -1.38 -28.80 -7.46
N ILE A 156 -0.27 -29.19 -8.11
CA ILE A 156 0.97 -29.59 -7.45
C ILE A 156 1.75 -28.39 -6.94
N SER A 157 1.83 -27.32 -7.73
CA SER A 157 2.49 -26.08 -7.29
C SER A 157 1.69 -25.34 -6.22
N GLY A 158 0.37 -25.54 -6.16
CA GLY A 158 -0.53 -24.74 -5.33
C GLY A 158 -0.76 -23.31 -5.87
N LEU A 159 -0.33 -23.02 -7.11
CA LEU A 159 -0.30 -21.67 -7.67
C LEU A 159 -1.01 -21.63 -9.02
N ASP A 160 -2.14 -20.91 -9.09
CA ASP A 160 -2.89 -20.82 -10.35
C ASP A 160 -2.17 -19.99 -11.43
N PHE A 161 -1.31 -19.06 -11.02
CA PHE A 161 -0.65 -18.12 -11.93
C PHE A 161 0.59 -18.68 -12.63
N VAL A 162 1.14 -19.84 -12.26
CA VAL A 162 2.41 -20.34 -12.86
C VAL A 162 2.25 -20.68 -14.36
N VAL A 163 1.04 -21.03 -14.76
CA VAL A 163 0.61 -21.14 -16.16
C VAL A 163 -0.58 -20.21 -16.36
N CYS A 164 -0.64 -19.50 -17.50
CA CYS A 164 -1.77 -18.63 -17.82
C CYS A 164 -3.07 -19.44 -18.05
N ASP A 165 -4.24 -18.81 -17.88
CA ASP A 165 -5.54 -19.50 -18.04
C ASP A 165 -5.80 -19.98 -19.47
N GLU A 166 -5.30 -19.23 -20.46
CA GLU A 166 -5.50 -19.52 -21.88
C GLU A 166 -4.16 -19.61 -22.62
N PRO A 167 -3.41 -20.73 -22.44
CA PRO A 167 -2.22 -20.99 -23.22
C PRO A 167 -2.61 -21.21 -24.68
N THR A 168 -1.90 -20.55 -25.59
CA THR A 168 -2.18 -20.69 -27.04
C THR A 168 -1.47 -21.87 -27.67
N ALA A 169 -0.50 -22.44 -26.95
CA ALA A 169 0.38 -23.47 -27.44
C ALA A 169 1.07 -24.19 -26.29
N VAL A 170 1.50 -25.43 -26.56
CA VAL A 170 2.35 -26.23 -25.70
C VAL A 170 3.56 -26.72 -26.50
N ASP A 171 4.75 -26.68 -25.89
CA ASP A 171 5.95 -27.38 -26.38
C ASP A 171 6.22 -28.53 -25.41
N VAL A 172 6.36 -29.74 -25.95
CA VAL A 172 6.46 -30.98 -25.18
C VAL A 172 7.71 -31.73 -25.58
N ARG A 173 8.48 -32.18 -24.59
CA ARG A 173 9.77 -32.86 -24.79
C ARG A 173 9.92 -34.03 -23.82
N LEU A 174 10.82 -34.95 -24.13
CA LEU A 174 11.27 -35.92 -23.14
C LEU A 174 12.28 -35.26 -22.21
N VAL A 175 12.29 -35.71 -20.95
CA VAL A 175 13.17 -35.16 -19.91
C VAL A 175 14.65 -35.36 -20.27
N ASP A 176 14.96 -36.52 -20.87
CA ASP A 176 16.29 -36.89 -21.40
C ASP A 176 16.82 -36.01 -22.55
N GLY A 177 16.05 -34.99 -22.94
CA GLY A 177 16.41 -34.02 -23.97
C GLY A 177 16.14 -34.50 -25.39
N THR A 178 15.61 -35.71 -25.58
CA THR A 178 15.18 -36.17 -26.89
C THR A 178 13.83 -35.55 -27.27
N ALA A 179 13.64 -35.28 -28.57
CA ALA A 179 12.35 -34.77 -29.05
C ALA A 179 11.25 -35.80 -28.76
N LEU A 180 10.00 -35.33 -28.54
CA LEU A 180 8.77 -36.15 -28.36
C LEU A 180 8.71 -37.37 -29.30
N MET A 181 9.33 -37.19 -30.46
CA MET A 181 9.42 -38.10 -31.58
C MET A 181 10.18 -39.41 -31.32
N THR A 182 10.85 -39.67 -30.20
CA THR A 182 11.48 -41.00 -29.93
C THR A 182 10.56 -41.99 -29.17
N GLY A 183 9.37 -41.54 -28.74
CA GLY A 183 8.56 -42.18 -27.69
C GLY A 183 7.88 -43.51 -28.02
N GLY A 184 7.24 -43.59 -29.19
CA GLY A 184 6.35 -44.71 -29.52
C GLY A 184 5.16 -44.88 -28.56
N ASN A 185 4.89 -43.89 -27.71
CA ASN A 185 3.75 -43.84 -26.81
C ASN A 185 2.49 -43.32 -27.53
N VAL A 186 1.33 -43.76 -27.06
CA VAL A 186 0.04 -43.15 -27.39
C VAL A 186 -0.14 -41.96 -26.45
N LEU A 187 -0.20 -40.75 -27.01
CA LEU A 187 -0.23 -39.48 -26.28
C LEU A 187 -1.46 -38.67 -26.66
N GLU A 188 -2.04 -37.96 -25.70
CA GLU A 188 -2.99 -36.87 -25.94
C GLU A 188 -2.27 -35.55 -25.65
N VAL A 189 -2.15 -34.69 -26.67
CA VAL A 189 -1.49 -33.38 -26.56
C VAL A 189 -2.46 -32.30 -27.02
N THR A 190 -2.68 -31.31 -26.15
CA THR A 190 -3.49 -30.13 -26.44
C THR A 190 -2.76 -28.88 -25.97
N ASN A 191 -3.27 -27.68 -26.26
CA ASN A 191 -2.73 -26.46 -25.66
C ASN A 191 -2.78 -26.44 -24.12
N LEU A 192 -3.56 -27.34 -23.50
CA LEU A 192 -3.65 -27.53 -22.05
C LEU A 192 -2.67 -28.56 -21.48
N GLY A 193 -1.81 -29.16 -22.31
CA GLY A 193 -0.70 -30.01 -21.86
C GLY A 193 -0.64 -31.37 -22.55
N LEU A 194 0.06 -32.30 -21.89
CA LEU A 194 0.22 -33.69 -22.32
C LEU A 194 -0.41 -34.65 -21.31
N VAL A 195 -1.05 -35.70 -21.84
CA VAL A 195 -1.47 -36.88 -21.09
C VAL A 195 -0.92 -38.15 -21.77
N CYS A 196 -0.21 -38.97 -21.01
CA CYS A 196 0.13 -40.35 -21.36
C CYS A 196 -0.43 -41.28 -20.29
N ILE A 197 -1.27 -42.24 -20.67
CA ILE A 197 -1.83 -43.22 -19.74
C ILE A 197 -1.17 -44.57 -20.00
N GLU A 198 -0.57 -45.17 -18.97
CA GLU A 198 0.21 -46.40 -19.05
C GLU A 198 -0.65 -47.57 -19.59
N SER A 199 -1.89 -47.67 -19.10
CA SER A 199 -2.83 -48.73 -19.53
C SER A 199 -3.27 -48.64 -20.99
N GLN A 200 -3.05 -47.50 -21.65
CA GLN A 200 -3.40 -47.26 -23.05
C GLN A 200 -2.22 -47.49 -24.00
N GLN A 201 -1.05 -47.83 -23.48
CA GLN A 201 0.15 -48.04 -24.29
C GLN A 201 0.12 -49.39 -25.02
N PRO A 202 0.69 -49.48 -26.24
CA PRO A 202 0.81 -50.75 -26.96
C PRO A 202 1.61 -51.80 -26.18
N ALA A 203 1.37 -53.08 -26.46
CA ALA A 203 2.06 -54.17 -25.76
C ALA A 203 3.60 -54.03 -25.83
N GLY A 204 4.25 -54.01 -24.65
CA GLY A 204 5.70 -53.83 -24.53
C GLY A 204 6.18 -52.38 -24.59
N LYS A 205 5.26 -51.42 -24.50
CA LYS A 205 5.54 -49.98 -24.35
C LYS A 205 4.99 -49.48 -23.02
N SER A 206 5.68 -48.51 -22.44
CA SER A 206 5.31 -47.81 -21.22
C SER A 206 5.48 -46.31 -21.45
N CYS A 207 4.70 -45.48 -20.76
CA CYS A 207 4.84 -44.03 -20.81
C CYS A 207 6.27 -43.63 -20.43
N LYS A 208 6.90 -42.85 -21.30
CA LYS A 208 8.20 -42.23 -21.02
C LYS A 208 8.03 -40.99 -20.12
N ASP A 209 9.14 -40.43 -19.66
CA ASP A 209 9.19 -39.23 -18.82
C ASP A 209 9.15 -37.94 -19.66
N TYR A 210 8.09 -37.14 -19.53
CA TYR A 210 7.82 -35.96 -20.35
C TYR A 210 7.87 -34.65 -19.55
N LYS A 211 8.25 -33.57 -20.23
CA LYS A 211 8.17 -32.20 -19.73
C LYS A 211 7.48 -31.28 -20.73
N VAL A 212 6.73 -30.30 -20.23
CA VAL A 212 5.92 -29.37 -21.03
C VAL A 212 6.26 -27.93 -20.73
N ARG A 213 6.07 -27.03 -21.69
CA ARG A 213 6.02 -25.58 -21.44
C ARG A 213 4.94 -24.94 -22.27
N PHE A 214 4.39 -23.84 -21.78
CA PHE A 214 3.19 -23.22 -22.34
C PHE A 214 3.50 -21.85 -22.92
N CYS A 215 2.88 -21.52 -24.05
CA CYS A 215 2.96 -20.18 -24.63
C CYS A 215 1.94 -19.26 -23.97
N CYS A 216 2.44 -18.35 -23.14
CA CYS A 216 1.64 -17.44 -22.34
C CYS A 216 1.92 -15.98 -22.71
N PRO A 217 1.02 -15.04 -22.36
CA PRO A 217 1.32 -13.61 -22.43
C PRO A 217 2.61 -13.28 -21.67
N LYS A 218 3.48 -12.45 -22.26
CA LYS A 218 4.71 -11.98 -21.60
C LYS A 218 4.34 -11.22 -20.34
N ARG A 219 5.03 -11.52 -19.24
CA ARG A 219 4.89 -10.73 -18.02
C ARG A 219 5.65 -9.42 -18.15
N PRO A 220 5.18 -8.32 -17.55
CA PRO A 220 5.97 -7.10 -17.45
C PRO A 220 7.32 -7.40 -16.78
N PRO A 221 8.43 -6.86 -17.29
CA PRO A 221 9.72 -7.04 -16.65
C PRO A 221 9.71 -6.39 -15.26
N VAL A 222 10.18 -7.13 -14.25
CA VAL A 222 10.31 -6.60 -12.89
C VAL A 222 11.56 -5.72 -12.83
N PRO A 223 11.45 -4.44 -12.42
CA PRO A 223 12.62 -3.59 -12.24
C PRO A 223 13.58 -4.14 -11.18
N SER A 224 14.89 -3.98 -11.41
CA SER A 224 15.94 -4.40 -10.48
C SER A 224 16.50 -3.27 -9.60
N THR A 225 15.97 -2.05 -9.75
CA THR A 225 16.41 -0.85 -9.02
C THR A 225 15.25 -0.23 -8.26
N CYS A 226 15.48 0.18 -7.02
CA CYS A 226 14.51 0.92 -6.22
C CYS A 226 14.64 2.42 -6.52
N GLY A 227 13.53 3.05 -6.96
CA GLY A 227 13.51 4.46 -7.38
C GLY A 227 13.59 5.47 -6.23
N ASP A 228 13.62 6.76 -6.57
CA ASP A 228 13.70 7.86 -5.58
C ASP A 228 12.47 7.91 -4.66
N GLY A 229 12.68 8.23 -3.37
CA GLY A 229 11.62 8.31 -2.35
C GLY A 229 11.08 6.96 -1.88
N ARG A 230 11.85 5.88 -2.12
CA ARG A 230 11.54 4.50 -1.77
C ARG A 230 12.76 3.84 -1.17
N GLU A 231 12.54 2.75 -0.46
CA GLU A 231 13.62 1.96 0.12
C GLU A 231 13.36 0.46 -0.03
N TRP A 232 14.46 -0.28 -0.04
CA TRP A 232 14.40 -1.74 0.02
C TRP A 232 14.01 -2.18 1.41
N THR A 233 13.11 -3.16 1.49
CA THR A 233 12.94 -3.94 2.72
C THR A 233 14.22 -4.69 3.08
N GLU A 234 14.25 -5.23 4.30
CA GLU A 234 15.17 -6.33 4.60
C GLU A 234 14.82 -7.54 3.70
N PHE A 235 15.77 -8.48 3.58
CA PHE A 235 15.52 -9.73 2.88
C PHE A 235 14.59 -10.64 3.69
N PHE A 236 13.63 -11.23 2.99
CA PHE A 236 12.74 -12.28 3.44
C PHE A 236 13.23 -13.62 2.89
N SER A 237 13.25 -14.63 3.76
CA SER A 237 13.43 -16.05 3.44
C SER A 237 12.43 -16.77 4.34
N ILE A 238 11.22 -16.94 3.82
CA ILE A 238 10.08 -17.51 4.55
C ILE A 238 9.81 -18.96 4.17
N ASP A 239 10.38 -19.42 3.06
CA ASP A 239 10.31 -20.79 2.61
C ASP A 239 11.71 -21.40 2.52
N GLN A 240 11.79 -22.73 2.58
CA GLN A 240 13.04 -23.45 2.41
C GLN A 240 12.76 -24.72 1.58
N PRO A 241 13.48 -24.93 0.47
CA PRO A 241 13.22 -26.07 -0.39
C PRO A 241 13.75 -27.38 0.22
N PHE A 242 12.91 -28.40 0.20
CA PHE A 242 13.19 -29.79 0.55
C PHE A 242 12.89 -30.72 -0.63
N THR A 243 13.44 -31.94 -0.57
CA THR A 243 13.22 -32.99 -1.58
C THR A 243 11.90 -33.76 -1.37
N SER A 244 10.97 -33.25 -0.58
CA SER A 244 9.69 -33.93 -0.32
C SER A 244 8.78 -33.85 -1.55
N PRO A 245 8.03 -34.91 -1.92
CA PRO A 245 7.07 -34.87 -3.02
C PRO A 245 5.93 -33.85 -2.82
N SER A 246 5.69 -33.43 -1.58
CA SER A 246 4.68 -32.42 -1.23
C SER A 246 5.22 -30.99 -1.25
N ASP A 247 6.52 -30.83 -1.46
CA ASP A 247 7.18 -29.54 -1.41
C ASP A 247 7.32 -28.96 -2.82
N PRO A 248 6.58 -27.88 -3.14
CA PRO A 248 6.59 -27.30 -4.47
C PRO A 248 7.95 -26.70 -4.86
N GLY A 249 8.79 -26.29 -3.90
CA GLY A 249 10.07 -25.65 -4.19
C GLY A 249 10.45 -24.60 -3.16
N ASP A 250 10.86 -23.42 -3.64
CA ASP A 250 11.21 -22.29 -2.79
C ASP A 250 10.40 -21.05 -3.21
N LEU A 251 9.48 -20.64 -2.34
CA LEU A 251 8.42 -19.68 -2.63
C LEU A 251 8.45 -18.48 -1.67
N GLU A 252 9.04 -17.38 -2.14
CA GLU A 252 9.02 -16.08 -1.43
C GLU A 252 7.79 -15.27 -1.88
N LEU A 253 6.60 -15.78 -1.54
CA LEU A 253 5.33 -15.19 -1.96
C LEU A 253 4.95 -13.96 -1.14
N ILE A 254 4.51 -12.89 -1.81
CA ILE A 254 4.08 -11.64 -1.16
C ILE A 254 2.96 -11.91 -0.14
N ALA A 255 1.99 -12.76 -0.49
CA ALA A 255 0.89 -13.11 0.39
C ALA A 255 1.37 -13.82 1.66
N ASP A 256 2.30 -14.77 1.53
CA ASP A 256 2.82 -15.53 2.66
C ASP A 256 3.74 -14.68 3.53
N ILE A 257 4.57 -13.81 2.94
CA ILE A 257 5.40 -12.86 3.68
C ILE A 257 4.51 -11.94 4.52
N ARG A 258 3.42 -11.42 3.94
CA ARG A 258 2.49 -10.53 4.67
C ARG A 258 1.72 -11.26 5.77
N ASN A 259 1.43 -12.55 5.59
CA ASN A 259 0.79 -13.38 6.61
C ASN A 259 1.75 -13.74 7.76
N GLN A 260 3.00 -14.09 7.45
CA GLN A 260 3.98 -14.57 8.43
C GLN A 260 4.75 -13.43 9.11
N ARG A 261 5.02 -12.35 8.39
CA ARG A 261 5.80 -11.17 8.83
C ARG A 261 4.98 -9.89 8.67
N ARG A 262 3.83 -9.89 9.33
CA ARG A 262 2.84 -8.82 9.28
C ARG A 262 3.47 -7.46 9.63
N GLY A 263 3.22 -6.45 8.80
CA GLY A 263 3.71 -5.08 9.01
C GLY A 263 5.13 -4.82 8.50
N GLU A 264 5.85 -5.83 8.01
CA GLU A 264 7.22 -5.68 7.50
C GLU A 264 7.28 -5.45 5.98
N LEU A 265 6.20 -5.77 5.24
CA LEU A 265 6.09 -5.60 3.80
C LEU A 265 4.90 -4.69 3.45
N CYS A 266 5.14 -3.69 2.60
CA CYS A 266 4.10 -2.77 2.12
C CYS A 266 2.99 -3.48 1.32
N ARG A 267 1.91 -2.76 0.99
CA ARG A 267 0.81 -3.34 0.19
C ARG A 267 1.30 -3.77 -1.20
N PRO A 268 0.75 -4.86 -1.78
CA PRO A 268 1.19 -5.34 -3.10
C PRO A 268 1.20 -4.26 -4.18
N GLU A 269 0.20 -3.38 -4.19
CA GLU A 269 0.08 -2.29 -5.18
C GLU A 269 1.16 -1.20 -5.02
N GLN A 270 1.85 -1.18 -3.88
CA GLN A 270 2.92 -0.25 -3.60
C GLN A 270 4.31 -0.81 -3.96
N ILE A 271 4.45 -2.11 -4.21
CA ILE A 271 5.72 -2.74 -4.56
C ILE A 271 6.08 -2.36 -6.01
N THR A 272 7.32 -1.92 -6.22
CA THR A 272 7.77 -1.45 -7.56
C THR A 272 8.96 -2.19 -8.14
N ALA A 273 9.68 -2.93 -7.31
CA ALA A 273 10.83 -3.73 -7.71
C ALA A 273 10.98 -4.89 -6.73
N ILE A 274 11.55 -5.99 -7.21
CA ILE A 274 11.89 -7.16 -6.40
C ILE A 274 13.32 -7.52 -6.72
N GLU A 275 14.10 -7.77 -5.67
CA GLU A 275 15.44 -8.30 -5.80
C GLU A 275 15.50 -9.66 -5.11
N VAL A 276 15.99 -10.66 -5.85
CA VAL A 276 16.09 -12.03 -5.38
C VAL A 276 17.52 -12.51 -5.51
N GLN A 277 18.01 -13.13 -4.44
CA GLN A 277 19.34 -13.69 -4.38
C GLN A 277 19.30 -15.03 -3.67
N LEU A 278 20.27 -15.89 -3.93
CA LEU A 278 20.55 -17.04 -3.09
C LEU A 278 20.95 -16.56 -1.68
N MET A 279 20.91 -17.46 -0.71
CA MET A 279 21.36 -17.15 0.65
C MET A 279 22.78 -16.59 0.73
N ASN A 280 23.67 -16.98 -0.19
CA ASN A 280 25.04 -16.50 -0.31
C ASN A 280 25.21 -15.14 -1.04
N GLY A 281 24.12 -14.53 -1.51
CA GLY A 281 24.09 -13.22 -2.17
C GLY A 281 24.27 -13.24 -3.69
N VAL A 282 24.37 -14.42 -4.32
CA VAL A 282 24.38 -14.53 -5.79
C VAL A 282 22.99 -14.18 -6.33
N PRO A 283 22.85 -13.31 -7.34
CA PRO A 283 21.55 -12.99 -7.93
C PRO A 283 20.85 -14.23 -8.51
N ALA A 284 19.51 -14.32 -8.38
CA ALA A 284 18.77 -15.47 -8.88
C ALA A 284 18.93 -15.70 -10.40
N ALA A 285 19.11 -14.63 -11.19
CA ALA A 285 19.37 -14.73 -12.62
C ALA A 285 20.70 -15.44 -12.97
N GLU A 286 21.63 -15.54 -12.01
CA GLU A 286 22.94 -16.19 -12.18
C GLU A 286 22.96 -17.61 -11.57
N SER A 287 21.86 -18.08 -10.98
CA SER A 287 21.79 -19.37 -10.30
C SER A 287 21.77 -20.56 -11.26
N GLY A 288 21.18 -20.37 -12.45
CA GLY A 288 20.88 -21.43 -13.40
C GLY A 288 19.51 -22.10 -13.21
N ASP A 289 18.82 -21.84 -12.10
CA ASP A 289 17.48 -22.38 -11.86
C ASP A 289 16.43 -21.66 -12.70
N PRO A 290 15.48 -22.37 -13.32
CA PRO A 290 14.30 -21.73 -13.90
C PRO A 290 13.40 -21.18 -12.79
N THR A 291 13.31 -19.85 -12.71
CA THR A 291 12.58 -19.12 -11.67
C THR A 291 11.57 -18.14 -12.27
N PHE A 292 10.60 -17.74 -11.46
CA PHE A 292 9.59 -16.73 -11.80
C PHE A 292 9.64 -15.59 -10.78
N THR A 293 9.48 -14.36 -11.25
CA THR A 293 9.37 -13.18 -10.39
C THR A 293 8.29 -12.26 -10.94
N GLY A 294 7.44 -11.73 -10.07
CA GLY A 294 6.38 -10.80 -10.45
C GLY A 294 5.94 -9.94 -9.27
N LEU A 295 5.55 -8.70 -9.57
CA LEU A 295 5.14 -7.71 -8.55
C LEU A 295 3.83 -8.09 -7.83
N ASP A 296 3.05 -9.00 -8.41
CA ASP A 296 1.75 -9.45 -7.95
C ASP A 296 1.81 -10.70 -7.06
N PHE A 297 2.85 -11.52 -7.19
CA PHE A 297 2.99 -12.77 -6.40
C PHE A 297 4.31 -12.90 -5.64
N GLY A 298 5.39 -12.22 -6.04
CA GLY A 298 6.71 -12.34 -5.41
C GLY A 298 7.69 -13.16 -6.24
N PHE A 299 8.33 -14.16 -5.62
CA PHE A 299 9.29 -15.04 -6.27
C PHE A 299 8.91 -16.52 -6.11
N VAL A 300 9.18 -17.30 -7.16
CA VAL A 300 8.86 -18.73 -7.23
C VAL A 300 10.01 -19.47 -7.90
N CYS A 301 10.58 -20.44 -7.19
CA CYS A 301 11.32 -21.54 -7.77
C CYS A 301 10.51 -22.83 -7.56
N LEU A 302 10.30 -23.63 -8.62
CA LEU A 302 9.62 -24.91 -8.51
C LEU A 302 10.60 -26.06 -8.68
N ASN A 303 10.55 -27.03 -7.76
CA ASN A 303 11.33 -28.27 -7.84
C ASN A 303 11.06 -29.04 -9.13
N ALA A 304 9.80 -29.03 -9.60
CA ALA A 304 9.38 -29.64 -10.85
C ALA A 304 10.06 -29.07 -12.11
N ASN A 305 10.65 -27.88 -12.02
CA ASN A 305 11.32 -27.23 -13.14
C ASN A 305 12.84 -27.42 -13.11
N GLN A 306 13.39 -28.03 -12.05
CA GLN A 306 14.83 -28.21 -11.86
C GLN A 306 15.30 -29.58 -12.35
N GLU A 307 16.50 -29.62 -12.96
CA GLU A 307 17.11 -30.88 -13.41
C GLU A 307 17.41 -31.84 -12.24
N ASN A 308 17.83 -31.31 -11.10
CA ASN A 308 18.12 -32.04 -9.87
C ASN A 308 16.88 -32.22 -8.97
N ARG A 309 15.70 -31.75 -9.41
CA ARG A 309 14.45 -31.72 -8.63
C ARG A 309 14.54 -30.97 -7.30
N LEU A 310 15.47 -30.02 -7.17
CA LEU A 310 15.65 -29.25 -5.96
C LEU A 310 16.07 -27.81 -6.28
N CYS A 311 15.22 -26.87 -5.93
CA CYS A 311 15.54 -25.44 -5.95
C CYS A 311 16.72 -25.12 -5.02
N HIS A 312 17.53 -24.12 -5.41
CA HIS A 312 18.38 -23.45 -4.44
C HIS A 312 17.53 -22.70 -3.40
N ASP A 313 18.16 -22.37 -2.27
CA ASP A 313 17.57 -21.58 -1.18
C ASP A 313 17.77 -20.08 -1.45
N TYR A 314 16.67 -19.36 -1.58
CA TYR A 314 16.56 -17.97 -2.00
C TYR A 314 16.03 -17.08 -0.88
N LYS A 315 16.27 -15.79 -1.08
CA LYS A 315 15.69 -14.72 -0.29
C LYS A 315 15.31 -13.56 -1.20
N ALA A 316 14.18 -12.93 -0.92
CA ALA A 316 13.66 -11.82 -1.69
C ALA A 316 13.54 -10.54 -0.85
N ARG A 317 13.80 -9.39 -1.44
CA ARG A 317 13.46 -8.08 -0.86
C ARG A 317 12.67 -7.25 -1.85
N PHE A 318 11.89 -6.32 -1.33
CA PHE A 318 10.87 -5.59 -2.09
C PHE A 318 11.11 -4.09 -1.97
N CYS A 319 10.97 -3.36 -3.07
CA CYS A 319 11.09 -1.91 -3.06
C CYS A 319 9.75 -1.27 -2.71
N CYS A 320 9.67 -0.74 -1.49
CA CYS A 320 8.49 -0.17 -0.88
C CYS A 320 8.66 1.36 -0.69
N PRO A 321 7.57 2.09 -0.37
CA PRO A 321 7.67 3.46 0.14
C PRO A 321 8.58 3.54 1.38
N GLU A 322 8.92 4.76 1.82
CA GLU A 322 9.63 4.92 3.09
C GLU A 322 8.80 4.33 4.27
N LYS A 323 9.49 3.62 5.16
CA LYS A 323 8.93 3.04 6.38
C LYS A 323 8.39 4.12 7.32
N ILE A 324 7.47 3.71 8.17
CA ILE A 324 6.92 4.55 9.25
C ILE A 324 8.06 5.00 10.17
N ARG A 325 8.29 6.31 10.22
CA ARG A 325 9.27 6.91 11.15
C ARG A 325 8.57 7.30 12.44
N ILE A 326 8.91 6.61 13.52
CA ILE A 326 8.42 6.95 14.85
C ILE A 326 9.20 8.17 15.36
N PRO A 327 8.53 9.24 15.82
CA PRO A 327 9.20 10.39 16.40
C PRO A 327 10.02 10.03 17.63
N THR A 328 11.11 10.75 17.89
CA THR A 328 11.89 10.57 19.11
C THR A 328 11.21 11.25 20.29
N CYS A 329 10.90 10.50 21.36
CA CYS A 329 10.47 11.06 22.65
C CYS A 329 11.65 11.02 23.63
N SER A 330 12.23 12.17 23.96
CA SER A 330 13.43 12.25 24.80
C SER A 330 13.53 13.62 25.49
N GLY A 331 14.46 13.76 26.45
CA GLY A 331 14.60 14.98 27.23
C GLY A 331 13.59 15.05 28.37
N GLU A 332 12.81 16.13 28.42
CA GLU A 332 11.73 16.40 29.41
C GLU A 332 10.41 15.70 29.06
N SER A 333 10.42 14.72 28.15
CA SER A 333 9.25 13.92 27.78
C SER A 333 9.56 12.42 27.86
N GLU A 334 8.54 11.61 28.11
CA GLU A 334 8.59 10.16 28.17
C GLU A 334 7.38 9.53 27.48
N TRP A 335 7.62 8.34 26.91
CA TRP A 335 6.54 7.53 26.35
C TRP A 335 5.69 6.94 27.46
N SER A 336 4.37 7.04 27.33
CA SER A 336 3.46 6.18 28.07
C SER A 336 3.74 4.71 27.76
N LYS A 337 3.20 3.81 28.58
CA LYS A 337 3.02 2.42 28.15
C LYS A 337 2.11 2.40 26.91
N PHE A 338 2.24 1.34 26.10
CA PHE A 338 1.23 1.09 25.09
C PHE A 338 -0.13 0.83 25.76
N LEU A 339 -1.15 1.39 25.13
CA LEU A 339 -2.55 1.42 25.54
C LEU A 339 -3.35 0.79 24.40
N ASP A 340 -4.26 -0.06 24.80
CA ASP A 340 -5.13 -0.84 23.93
C ASP A 340 -6.49 -0.81 24.64
N ARG A 341 -7.40 0.01 24.13
CA ARG A 341 -8.68 0.28 24.77
C ARG A 341 -9.82 -0.45 24.09
N ASP A 342 -9.74 -0.61 22.77
CA ASP A 342 -10.88 -0.96 21.93
C ASP A 342 -10.54 -1.94 20.80
N ASP A 343 -10.63 -3.24 21.06
CA ASP A 343 -10.49 -4.26 20.02
C ASP A 343 -11.46 -4.03 18.82
N PRO A 344 -11.07 -4.37 17.57
CA PRO A 344 -11.84 -4.13 16.34
C PRO A 344 -13.11 -4.99 16.19
N THR A 345 -13.59 -5.62 17.26
CA THR A 345 -14.77 -6.51 17.28
C THR A 345 -16.11 -5.77 17.05
N GLY A 346 -16.05 -4.44 16.90
CA GLY A 346 -17.18 -3.54 16.65
C GLY A 346 -17.19 -2.89 15.25
N ARG A 347 -17.22 -1.55 15.20
CA ARG A 347 -17.27 -0.75 13.96
C ARG A 347 -15.94 -0.09 13.61
N ASP A 348 -15.04 -0.04 14.57
CA ASP A 348 -13.79 0.70 14.56
C ASP A 348 -12.82 0.04 15.54
N ASP A 349 -11.55 0.35 15.35
CA ASP A 349 -10.55 0.31 16.41
C ASP A 349 -10.24 1.76 16.78
N ASN A 350 -10.61 2.14 18.00
CA ASN A 350 -10.58 3.52 18.46
C ASN A 350 -9.59 3.67 19.59
N GLU A 351 -8.44 4.24 19.26
CA GLU A 351 -7.32 4.45 20.17
C GLU A 351 -7.06 5.95 20.41
N LEU A 352 -8.15 6.73 20.47
CA LEU A 352 -8.07 8.17 20.65
C LEU A 352 -7.70 8.58 22.10
N LEU A 353 -6.82 9.58 22.23
CA LEU A 353 -6.29 10.11 23.48
C LEU A 353 -7.38 10.56 24.49
N PRO A 354 -8.44 11.30 24.10
CA PRO A 354 -9.48 11.72 25.05
C PRO A 354 -10.19 10.53 25.71
N PHE A 355 -10.44 9.46 24.95
CA PHE A 355 -11.08 8.26 25.47
C PHE A 355 -10.12 7.40 26.30
N GLN A 356 -8.82 7.41 25.99
CA GLN A 356 -7.80 6.78 26.83
C GLN A 356 -7.73 7.45 28.21
N ARG A 357 -7.79 8.79 28.28
CA ARG A 357 -7.78 9.55 29.54
C ARG A 357 -8.95 9.22 30.47
N LEU A 358 -10.09 8.78 29.94
CA LEU A 358 -11.22 8.33 30.78
C LEU A 358 -10.86 7.14 31.69
N ARG A 359 -9.93 6.27 31.26
CA ARG A 359 -9.43 5.13 32.04
C ARG A 359 -8.07 5.39 32.68
N LYS A 360 -7.31 6.36 32.15
CA LYS A 360 -5.95 6.72 32.53
C LYS A 360 -5.83 8.23 32.75
N PRO A 361 -6.39 8.79 33.84
CA PRO A 361 -6.36 10.24 34.08
C PRO A 361 -4.95 10.82 34.21
N GLU A 362 -3.95 9.97 34.52
CA GLU A 362 -2.53 10.32 34.58
C GLU A 362 -1.90 10.59 33.20
N LEU A 363 -2.58 10.21 32.12
CA LEU A 363 -2.11 10.44 30.76
C LEU A 363 -2.24 11.93 30.42
N CYS A 364 -1.21 12.48 29.78
CA CYS A 364 -1.17 13.89 29.44
C CYS A 364 -2.38 14.32 28.60
N GLU A 365 -2.85 15.54 28.82
CA GLU A 365 -3.93 16.14 28.04
C GLU A 365 -3.55 16.33 26.58
N VAL A 366 -2.27 16.63 26.34
CA VAL A 366 -1.69 16.81 25.01
C VAL A 366 -0.45 15.94 24.90
N SER A 367 -0.41 15.12 23.86
CA SER A 367 0.79 14.36 23.52
C SER A 367 1.66 15.08 22.48
N LEU A 368 2.97 15.01 22.69
CA LEU A 368 3.99 15.58 21.81
C LEU A 368 4.30 14.72 20.58
N ALA A 369 3.93 13.43 20.63
CA ALA A 369 4.12 12.48 19.55
C ALA A 369 3.28 11.24 19.83
N ILE A 370 2.84 10.56 18.77
CA ILE A 370 2.20 9.24 18.87
C ILE A 370 3.11 8.18 18.30
N ASP A 371 3.06 7.02 18.91
CA ASP A 371 3.58 5.77 18.36
C ASP A 371 2.47 4.72 18.45
N PHE A 372 2.41 3.83 17.47
CA PHE A 372 1.37 2.81 17.36
C PHE A 372 1.95 1.54 16.76
N ARG A 373 1.33 0.42 17.07
CA ARG A 373 1.72 -0.91 16.61
C ARG A 373 0.50 -1.83 16.65
N LEU A 374 0.59 -3.02 16.07
CA LEU A 374 -0.48 -4.00 16.25
C LEU A 374 -0.49 -4.51 17.68
N ALA A 375 -1.69 -4.76 18.20
CA ALA A 375 -1.90 -5.42 19.48
C ALA A 375 -1.11 -6.73 19.55
N GLY A 376 -0.53 -7.00 20.73
CA GLY A 376 0.43 -8.08 20.91
C GLY A 376 1.89 -7.69 20.64
N GLY A 377 2.15 -6.42 20.34
CA GLY A 377 3.49 -5.85 20.32
C GLY A 377 4.25 -5.94 19.00
N VAL A 378 3.55 -6.18 17.89
CA VAL A 378 4.16 -6.28 16.55
C VAL A 378 4.40 -4.88 16.00
N ARG A 379 5.67 -4.49 15.94
CA ARG A 379 6.10 -3.22 15.35
C ARG A 379 5.74 -3.20 13.85
N LEU A 380 5.20 -2.07 13.38
CA LEU A 380 4.86 -1.85 11.98
C LEU A 380 5.93 -1.00 11.31
N ASP A 381 6.51 -1.51 10.22
CA ASP A 381 7.25 -0.72 9.25
C ASP A 381 6.29 -0.14 8.19
N TYR A 382 5.19 -0.85 7.92
CA TYR A 382 4.08 -0.47 7.04
C TYR A 382 2.73 -0.85 7.67
N TYR A 383 1.65 -0.14 7.33
CA TYR A 383 0.28 -0.46 7.76
C TYR A 383 -0.67 -0.61 6.57
N ASP A 384 -1.65 -1.49 6.73
CA ASP A 384 -2.59 -1.86 5.67
C ASP A 384 -3.93 -1.15 5.79
N ASP A 385 -4.23 -0.54 6.93
CA ASP A 385 -5.48 0.20 7.09
C ASP A 385 -5.37 1.65 6.62
N THR A 386 -6.53 2.20 6.30
CA THR A 386 -6.75 3.62 6.10
C THR A 386 -7.27 4.20 7.40
N PHE A 387 -6.50 5.07 8.05
CA PHE A 387 -6.92 5.70 9.30
C PHE A 387 -7.81 6.91 9.05
N ALA A 388 -8.98 6.93 9.71
CA ALA A 388 -9.83 8.12 9.76
C ALA A 388 -9.20 9.24 10.61
N GLN A 389 -8.38 8.86 11.59
CA GLN A 389 -7.56 9.78 12.36
C GLN A 389 -6.23 9.11 12.72
N LEU A 390 -5.12 9.80 12.48
CA LEU A 390 -3.80 9.44 13.01
C LEU A 390 -3.04 10.73 13.31
N SER A 391 -2.97 11.13 14.57
CA SER A 391 -2.25 12.33 15.00
C SER A 391 -1.81 12.23 16.45
N GLN A 392 -0.71 12.90 16.80
CA GLN A 392 -0.28 13.06 18.19
C GLN A 392 -1.35 13.73 19.07
N GLN A 393 -2.20 14.60 18.52
CA GLN A 393 -3.22 15.31 19.30
C GLN A 393 -4.41 14.42 19.65
N PHE A 394 -4.81 13.57 18.70
CA PHE A 394 -6.08 12.85 18.79
C PHE A 394 -5.90 11.38 19.10
N GLY A 395 -4.79 10.74 18.70
CA GLY A 395 -4.63 9.29 18.74
C GLY A 395 -4.81 8.65 17.35
N LEU A 396 -5.21 7.38 17.37
CA LEU A 396 -5.51 6.58 16.19
C LEU A 396 -7.01 6.24 16.17
N LEU A 397 -7.64 6.35 15.01
CA LEU A 397 -8.98 5.83 14.72
C LEU A 397 -8.96 5.13 13.38
N CYS A 398 -9.18 3.83 13.40
CA CYS A 398 -9.49 3.05 12.22
C CYS A 398 -11.00 2.77 12.20
N GLN A 399 -11.66 2.93 11.05
CA GLN A 399 -13.08 2.56 10.91
C GLN A 399 -13.24 1.43 9.89
N ASN A 400 -13.98 0.37 10.25
CA ASN A 400 -14.19 -0.81 9.41
C ASN A 400 -14.75 -0.44 8.03
N ARG A 401 -15.66 0.54 7.97
CA ARG A 401 -16.29 1.02 6.73
C ARG A 401 -15.32 1.66 5.72
N ASP A 402 -14.15 2.10 6.18
CA ASP A 402 -13.15 2.77 5.36
C ASP A 402 -12.09 1.77 4.86
N GLN A 403 -12.16 0.51 5.30
CA GLN A 403 -11.22 -0.55 4.92
C GLN A 403 -11.73 -1.36 3.73
N ASN A 404 -10.80 -1.80 2.87
CA ASN A 404 -11.13 -2.59 1.67
C ASN A 404 -11.71 -3.97 2.02
N ASP A 405 -11.27 -4.56 3.12
CA ASP A 405 -11.74 -5.84 3.64
C ASP A 405 -12.86 -5.68 4.69
N ASN A 406 -13.35 -4.44 4.88
CA ASN A 406 -14.34 -4.04 5.88
C ASN A 406 -13.94 -4.34 7.33
N ARG A 407 -12.64 -4.39 7.63
CA ARG A 407 -12.15 -4.72 8.96
C ARG A 407 -10.88 -3.96 9.29
N CYS A 408 -10.88 -3.29 10.44
CA CYS A 408 -9.67 -2.74 11.02
C CYS A 408 -8.82 -3.82 11.65
N ASP A 409 -7.52 -3.63 11.56
CA ASP A 409 -6.57 -4.27 12.45
C ASP A 409 -6.69 -3.74 13.87
N ASP A 410 -6.16 -4.54 14.78
CA ASP A 410 -6.15 -4.28 16.22
C ASP A 410 -4.87 -3.51 16.56
N TYR A 411 -4.97 -2.23 16.89
CA TYR A 411 -3.83 -1.36 17.18
C TYR A 411 -3.75 -1.03 18.67
N GLU A 412 -2.52 -0.91 19.15
CA GLU A 412 -2.23 -0.31 20.46
C GLU A 412 -1.37 0.94 20.25
N VAL A 413 -1.68 2.01 20.99
CA VAL A 413 -1.02 3.32 20.88
C VAL A 413 -0.25 3.67 22.14
N ARG A 414 0.76 4.52 22.01
CA ARG A 414 1.37 5.22 23.15
C ARG A 414 1.59 6.68 22.80
N PHE A 415 1.61 7.48 23.86
CA PHE A 415 1.68 8.93 23.77
C PHE A 415 2.96 9.41 24.43
N CYS A 416 3.70 10.28 23.74
CA CYS A 416 4.84 10.98 24.31
C CYS A 416 4.30 12.10 25.18
N CYS A 417 4.43 11.95 26.50
CA CYS A 417 3.96 12.89 27.48
C CYS A 417 5.14 13.66 28.08
N PRO A 418 5.02 14.97 28.35
CA PRO A 418 6.00 15.68 29.15
C PRO A 418 6.15 15.04 30.54
N LYS A 419 7.38 14.70 30.97
CA LYS A 419 7.72 14.12 32.30
C LYS A 419 7.28 15.04 33.43
N HIS A 420 7.43 16.31 33.16
CA HIS A 420 6.85 17.40 33.88
C HIS A 420 6.16 18.20 32.80
N LEU A 421 4.84 18.09 32.70
CA LEU A 421 4.13 19.33 32.42
C LEU A 421 4.67 20.28 33.50
N PRO A 422 5.23 21.46 33.17
CA PRO A 422 5.02 22.54 34.11
C PRO A 422 3.50 22.62 34.16
N GLU A 423 2.92 21.91 35.11
CA GLU A 423 1.91 22.47 35.98
C GLU A 423 2.38 23.90 36.19
N GLN A 424 1.84 24.75 35.32
CA GLN A 424 1.78 26.17 35.45
C GLN A 424 0.80 26.41 36.61
N GLU A 425 1.16 25.87 37.77
CA GLU A 425 0.51 26.09 39.03
C GLU A 425 0.84 27.53 39.39
N CYS A 426 -0.04 28.42 38.93
CA CYS A 426 -0.21 29.70 39.58
C CYS A 426 -1.10 29.57 40.82
N GLU A 427 -1.36 28.35 41.27
CA GLU A 427 -2.17 28.03 42.46
C GLU A 427 -1.29 27.69 43.66
N GLY A 428 -0.34 28.58 43.96
CA GLY A 428 0.35 28.63 45.25
C GLY A 428 -0.27 29.69 46.16
N ASP A 429 0.04 29.63 47.47
CA ASP A 429 -0.49 30.43 48.60
C ASP A 429 -0.25 31.96 48.55
N GLY A 430 -0.16 32.55 47.35
CA GLY A 430 0.03 33.98 47.15
C GLY A 430 0.03 34.48 45.71
N ASN A 431 -0.16 33.62 44.69
CA ASN A 431 -0.19 34.02 43.27
C ASN A 431 -1.55 33.68 42.62
N GLN A 432 -1.90 34.36 41.52
CA GLN A 432 -2.87 33.88 40.53
C GLN A 432 -2.57 34.44 39.13
N TRP A 433 -3.16 33.81 38.11
CA TRP A 433 -3.05 34.22 36.73
C TRP A 433 -3.69 35.59 36.50
N THR A 434 -3.04 36.43 35.69
CA THR A 434 -3.71 37.59 35.07
C THR A 434 -4.77 37.11 34.08
N VAL A 435 -5.57 38.04 33.57
CA VAL A 435 -6.33 37.84 32.33
C VAL A 435 -5.39 37.48 31.16
N TRP A 436 -5.97 37.00 30.07
CA TRP A 436 -5.28 36.80 28.81
C TRP A 436 -5.10 38.12 28.07
N TYR A 437 -3.94 38.30 27.45
CA TYR A 437 -3.59 39.45 26.63
C TYR A 437 -3.28 38.97 25.20
N ASN A 438 -3.90 39.64 24.23
CA ASN A 438 -3.63 39.51 22.80
C ASN A 438 -3.58 40.95 22.23
N SER A 439 -2.38 41.47 22.02
CA SER A 439 -2.16 42.83 21.52
C SER A 439 -1.61 42.86 20.10
N ASP A 440 -1.03 41.79 19.59
CA ASP A 440 -0.44 41.72 18.25
C ASP A 440 -1.11 40.63 17.40
N ASP A 441 -1.90 41.04 16.40
CA ASP A 441 -2.42 40.10 15.41
C ASP A 441 -1.29 39.60 14.48
N PRO A 442 -1.35 38.36 13.97
CA PRO A 442 -0.34 37.81 13.07
C PRO A 442 -0.18 38.66 11.80
N SER A 443 1.00 39.26 11.63
CA SER A 443 1.30 40.25 10.58
C SER A 443 2.51 39.83 9.72
N GLU A 444 3.10 40.75 8.94
CA GLU A 444 4.30 40.46 8.14
C GLU A 444 5.54 40.09 8.98
N SER A 445 5.54 40.44 10.27
CA SER A 445 6.58 40.06 11.24
C SER A 445 6.33 38.72 11.95
N GLY A 446 5.09 38.20 11.92
CA GLY A 446 4.63 37.12 12.78
C GLY A 446 3.68 37.66 13.86
N ASP A 447 3.63 36.99 15.01
CA ASP A 447 2.85 37.37 16.19
C ASP A 447 3.80 37.52 17.40
N ILE A 448 3.76 38.70 18.04
CA ILE A 448 4.66 39.11 19.11
C ILE A 448 3.90 39.75 20.29
N GLU A 449 3.48 38.91 21.22
CA GLU A 449 2.97 39.33 22.54
C GLU A 449 4.07 39.80 23.50
N CYS A 450 4.64 40.98 23.23
CA CYS A 450 5.75 41.55 24.00
C CYS A 450 5.32 42.07 25.37
N LEU A 451 5.91 41.52 26.46
CA LEU A 451 5.59 41.92 27.84
C LEU A 451 5.73 43.43 28.10
N GLN A 452 6.69 44.10 27.46
CA GLN A 452 6.88 45.54 27.63
C GLN A 452 5.72 46.35 27.06
N ASN A 453 5.22 45.96 25.89
CA ASN A 453 4.06 46.60 25.25
C ASN A 453 2.79 46.27 26.03
N LEU A 454 2.59 45.01 26.41
CA LEU A 454 1.46 44.58 27.22
C LEU A 454 1.35 45.34 28.55
N ARG A 455 2.47 45.66 29.21
CA ARG A 455 2.47 46.52 30.41
C ARG A 455 2.17 47.99 30.13
N ALA A 456 2.56 48.49 28.97
CA ALA A 456 2.29 49.87 28.57
C ALA A 456 0.80 50.05 28.22
N ASP A 457 0.21 49.05 27.57
CA ASP A 457 -1.19 49.03 27.18
C ASP A 457 -2.11 48.72 28.36
N ASN A 458 -1.62 47.96 29.35
CA ASN A 458 -2.36 47.56 30.54
C ASN A 458 -1.61 47.98 31.84
N PRO A 459 -1.54 49.30 32.16
CA PRO A 459 -0.78 49.79 33.30
C PRO A 459 -1.29 49.23 34.64
N GLY A 460 -0.42 48.50 35.35
CA GLY A 460 -0.69 47.98 36.69
C GLY A 460 -1.34 46.59 36.72
N GLU A 461 -1.71 46.02 35.58
CA GLU A 461 -2.38 44.69 35.51
C GLU A 461 -1.39 43.52 35.47
N ILE A 462 -0.17 43.76 34.99
CA ILE A 462 0.91 42.76 34.97
C ILE A 462 2.01 43.17 35.94
N CYS A 463 2.23 42.37 36.98
CA CYS A 463 3.25 42.60 37.99
C CYS A 463 4.67 42.70 37.40
N GLU A 464 5.58 43.43 38.06
CA GLU A 464 6.96 43.66 37.57
C GLU A 464 7.78 42.38 37.38
N ASN A 465 7.52 41.35 38.20
CA ASN A 465 8.25 40.08 38.16
C ASN A 465 7.27 38.89 38.14
N PRO A 466 6.73 38.54 36.96
CA PRO A 466 5.90 37.35 36.81
C PRO A 466 6.66 36.09 37.20
N SER A 467 6.01 35.18 37.92
CA SER A 467 6.62 33.90 38.29
C SER A 467 6.57 32.88 37.15
N ALA A 468 5.56 32.99 36.26
CA ALA A 468 5.34 32.14 35.09
C ALA A 468 4.60 32.89 33.97
N ILE A 469 4.57 32.30 32.77
CA ILE A 469 3.80 32.75 31.60
C ILE A 469 3.07 31.54 31.01
N ASN A 470 1.84 31.75 30.56
CA ASN A 470 1.08 30.82 29.73
C ASN A 470 0.83 31.42 28.35
N ALA A 471 0.64 30.56 27.35
CA ALA A 471 0.31 30.97 25.99
C ALA A 471 -0.64 29.95 25.33
N GLU A 472 -1.59 30.45 24.55
CA GLU A 472 -2.56 29.64 23.80
C GLU A 472 -2.94 30.30 22.48
N ILE A 473 -3.51 29.52 21.57
CA ILE A 473 -4.04 30.02 20.30
C ILE A 473 -5.29 30.85 20.61
N ALA A 474 -5.27 32.13 20.24
CA ALA A 474 -6.30 33.08 20.65
C ALA A 474 -7.71 32.71 20.17
N SER A 475 -7.82 32.07 19.00
CA SER A 475 -9.11 31.75 18.37
C SER A 475 -9.78 30.48 18.88
N ILE A 476 -9.02 29.54 19.47
CA ILE A 476 -9.53 28.20 19.83
C ILE A 476 -9.14 27.75 21.25
N GLU A 477 -8.37 28.55 21.99
CA GLU A 477 -8.04 28.32 23.41
C GLU A 477 -7.27 27.02 23.67
N PHE A 478 -6.45 26.64 22.69
CA PHE A 478 -5.56 25.48 22.77
C PHE A 478 -4.13 25.93 23.07
N PRO A 479 -3.36 25.24 23.93
CA PRO A 479 -1.98 25.60 24.25
C PRO A 479 -1.09 25.86 23.03
N TYR A 480 -0.24 26.90 23.08
CA TYR A 480 0.54 27.36 21.92
C TYR A 480 1.42 26.26 21.28
N TYR A 481 1.92 25.32 22.08
CA TYR A 481 2.80 24.23 21.67
C TYR A 481 2.09 23.11 20.87
N LEU A 482 0.78 23.21 20.67
CA LEU A 482 0.02 22.33 19.79
C LEU A 482 0.19 22.66 18.31
N THR A 483 0.67 23.85 18.02
CA THR A 483 1.06 24.24 16.67
C THR A 483 2.37 23.56 16.28
N ASN A 484 2.58 23.34 14.98
CA ASN A 484 3.90 22.93 14.46
C ASN A 484 4.84 24.14 14.30
N GLU A 485 4.51 25.28 14.89
CA GLU A 485 5.26 26.52 14.75
C GLU A 485 6.38 26.64 15.80
N LYS A 486 7.48 27.26 15.40
CA LYS A 486 8.59 27.61 16.27
C LYS A 486 8.25 28.86 17.07
N VAL A 487 7.62 28.66 18.23
CA VAL A 487 7.23 29.73 19.15
C VAL A 487 8.17 29.79 20.34
N LYS A 488 8.57 31.00 20.74
CA LYS A 488 9.39 31.24 21.94
C LYS A 488 8.54 31.95 22.99
N ILE A 489 8.48 31.41 24.20
CA ILE A 489 7.80 32.06 25.34
C ILE A 489 8.77 32.30 26.50
N SER A 490 8.59 33.41 27.21
CA SER A 490 9.41 33.77 28.36
C SER A 490 8.66 34.72 29.29
N ARG A 491 8.65 34.40 30.59
CA ARG A 491 8.01 35.26 31.61
C ARG A 491 8.63 36.66 31.71
N ASN A 492 9.82 36.86 31.16
CA ASN A 492 10.56 38.12 31.18
C ASN A 492 10.38 38.96 29.90
N SER A 493 9.83 38.37 28.83
CA SER A 493 9.77 39.03 27.52
C SER A 493 8.46 38.83 26.76
N GLY A 494 7.63 37.86 27.14
CA GLY A 494 6.37 37.54 26.47
C GLY A 494 6.49 36.36 25.49
N LEU A 495 5.65 36.33 24.47
CA LEU A 495 5.68 35.35 23.38
C LEU A 495 6.24 35.98 22.09
N THR A 496 6.86 35.14 21.26
CA THR A 496 7.31 35.52 19.92
C THR A 496 7.19 34.33 18.98
N CYS A 497 6.36 34.46 17.95
CA CYS A 497 6.39 33.68 16.73
C CYS A 497 6.91 34.56 15.60
N LEU A 498 8.01 34.16 14.95
CA LEU A 498 8.54 34.88 13.79
C LEU A 498 8.21 34.13 12.51
N ARG A 499 7.65 34.83 11.53
CA ARG A 499 7.34 34.29 10.20
C ARG A 499 8.56 33.62 9.55
N SER A 500 9.74 34.23 9.69
CA SER A 500 10.99 33.73 9.10
C SER A 500 11.47 32.40 9.68
N ASP A 501 10.96 32.01 10.85
CA ASP A 501 11.33 30.78 11.52
C ASP A 501 10.41 29.61 11.11
N GLN A 502 9.27 29.90 10.47
CA GLN A 502 8.25 28.92 10.08
C GLN A 502 8.44 28.37 8.67
N THR A 503 8.00 27.13 8.43
CA THR A 503 8.12 26.46 7.13
C THR A 503 7.14 26.98 6.09
N ASP A 504 5.99 27.49 6.51
CA ASP A 504 4.92 28.02 5.67
C ASP A 504 4.95 29.56 5.55
N ASN A 505 5.85 30.23 6.28
CA ASN A 505 5.90 31.69 6.40
C ASN A 505 4.57 32.30 6.91
N SER A 506 3.92 31.66 7.87
CA SER A 506 2.82 32.23 8.66
C SER A 506 3.04 32.00 10.14
N CYS A 507 2.34 32.76 10.98
CA CYS A 507 2.18 32.47 12.41
C CYS A 507 0.67 32.37 12.69
N VAL A 508 0.30 31.48 13.61
CA VAL A 508 -1.01 31.48 14.24
C VAL A 508 -1.09 32.64 15.23
N ASP A 509 -2.31 33.13 15.49
CA ASP A 509 -2.61 34.15 16.48
C ASP A 509 -2.60 33.56 17.91
N TYR A 510 -1.74 34.07 18.78
CA TYR A 510 -1.56 33.62 20.15
C TYR A 510 -1.91 34.71 21.17
N ARG A 511 -2.37 34.28 22.34
CA ARG A 511 -2.57 35.13 23.51
C ARG A 511 -1.80 34.61 24.71
N VAL A 512 -1.39 35.50 25.61
CA VAL A 512 -0.56 35.15 26.78
C VAL A 512 -1.15 35.64 28.10
N ARG A 513 -0.81 34.97 29.20
CA ARG A 513 -1.11 35.44 30.56
C ARG A 513 0.07 35.21 31.49
N PHE A 514 0.12 35.95 32.58
CA PHE A 514 1.26 35.97 33.50
C PHE A 514 0.82 35.57 34.92
N CYS A 515 1.67 34.84 35.62
CA CYS A 515 1.40 34.48 37.01
C CYS A 515 1.94 35.57 37.94
N CYS A 516 1.05 36.21 38.69
CA CYS A 516 1.36 37.37 39.54
C CYS A 516 0.82 37.21 40.97
N PRO A 517 1.39 37.92 41.97
CA PRO A 517 0.88 37.85 43.34
C PRO A 517 -0.60 38.28 43.48
N LYS A 518 -1.40 37.61 44.32
CA LYS A 518 -2.84 37.89 44.57
C LYS A 518 -3.17 39.34 44.95
N ARG A 519 -2.18 40.11 45.41
CA ARG A 519 -2.33 41.55 45.70
C ARG A 519 -2.39 42.43 44.44
N PHE A 520 -2.20 41.87 43.25
CA PHE A 520 -2.26 42.55 41.95
C PHE A 520 -3.60 42.38 41.19
N THR A 521 -4.57 41.62 41.72
CA THR A 521 -5.77 41.18 40.97
C THR A 521 -7.10 41.45 41.64
N HIS A 522 -7.08 41.92 42.89
CA HIS A 522 -8.23 42.66 43.40
C HIS A 522 -7.99 44.13 43.06
N PRO A 523 -8.91 44.79 42.33
CA PRO A 523 -8.79 46.22 42.11
C PRO A 523 -8.80 46.90 43.48
N VAL A 524 -7.65 47.41 43.91
CA VAL A 524 -7.54 48.21 45.13
C VAL A 524 -7.54 49.66 44.69
N CYS A 525 -8.49 50.46 45.17
CA CYS A 525 -8.46 51.90 44.98
C CYS A 525 -7.35 52.50 45.86
N GLN A 526 -6.11 52.45 45.39
CA GLN A 526 -4.91 52.85 46.13
C GLN A 526 -4.61 54.33 45.92
N GLY A 527 -4.43 55.04 47.03
CA GLY A 527 -4.06 56.46 47.07
C GLY A 527 -4.84 57.17 48.17
N ASN A 528 -4.18 58.04 48.94
CA ASN A 528 -4.82 58.78 50.06
C ASN A 528 -5.96 59.71 49.60
N ASN A 529 -6.10 59.91 48.29
CA ASN A 529 -7.06 60.78 47.63
C ASN A 529 -7.77 60.04 46.49
N ASN A 530 -8.08 58.74 46.60
CA ASN A 530 -8.89 58.04 45.61
C ASN A 530 -10.13 57.44 46.28
N HIS A 531 -11.27 57.45 45.61
CA HIS A 531 -12.51 56.83 46.06
C HIS A 531 -13.12 55.96 44.96
N TRP A 532 -13.81 54.91 45.38
CA TRP A 532 -14.70 54.17 44.49
C TRP A 532 -15.96 54.99 44.25
N THR A 533 -16.41 55.07 43.00
CA THR A 533 -17.75 55.57 42.66
C THR A 533 -18.81 54.62 43.20
N GLU A 534 -20.06 55.10 43.23
CA GLU A 534 -21.21 54.19 43.37
C GLU A 534 -21.26 53.20 42.19
N TRP A 535 -21.92 52.07 42.40
CA TRP A 535 -22.15 51.08 41.35
C TRP A 535 -23.11 51.62 40.30
N VAL A 536 -22.78 51.37 39.04
CA VAL A 536 -23.53 51.78 37.86
C VAL A 536 -23.93 50.52 37.10
N ASN A 537 -25.22 50.22 37.11
CA ASN A 537 -25.88 49.34 36.15
C ASN A 537 -26.58 50.24 35.14
N ARG A 538 -25.99 50.40 33.95
CA ARG A 538 -26.53 51.30 32.91
C ARG A 538 -27.40 50.53 31.93
N ASP A 539 -26.98 49.32 31.59
CA ASP A 539 -27.72 48.41 30.74
C ASP A 539 -28.24 47.23 31.57
N SER A 540 -29.33 46.63 31.11
CA SER A 540 -29.78 45.33 31.63
C SER A 540 -29.73 44.38 30.43
N PRO A 541 -29.25 43.14 30.59
CA PRO A 541 -28.95 42.28 29.47
C PRO A 541 -30.18 42.16 28.56
N SER A 542 -30.03 42.68 27.34
CA SER A 542 -31.03 42.57 26.28
C SER A 542 -30.64 41.43 25.32
N PHE A 543 -31.40 41.23 24.24
CA PHE A 543 -31.16 40.15 23.27
C PHE A 543 -29.76 40.14 22.61
N SER A 544 -28.85 41.08 22.91
CA SER A 544 -27.55 41.19 22.23
C SER A 544 -26.30 41.48 23.07
N PHE A 545 -26.35 42.05 24.29
CA PHE A 545 -25.15 42.35 25.12
C PHE A 545 -25.52 42.96 26.50
N ASP A 546 -24.55 43.01 27.42
CA ASP A 546 -24.53 43.87 28.62
C ASP A 546 -23.32 44.83 28.57
N ASN A 547 -23.52 46.12 28.86
CA ASN A 547 -22.55 47.16 28.48
C ASN A 547 -22.48 48.36 29.44
N GLU A 548 -21.45 48.34 30.28
CA GLU A 548 -21.08 49.36 31.25
C GLU A 548 -19.77 50.06 30.86
N ARG A 549 -19.61 50.38 29.57
CA ARG A 549 -18.45 51.14 29.10
C ARG A 549 -18.36 52.52 29.73
N LEU A 550 -17.12 52.96 30.02
CA LEU A 550 -16.83 54.25 30.64
C LEU A 550 -17.36 55.42 29.80
N LYS A 551 -17.20 55.37 28.47
CA LYS A 551 -17.65 56.45 27.58
C LYS A 551 -19.17 56.66 27.67
N GLU A 552 -19.93 55.57 27.60
CA GLU A 552 -21.39 55.55 27.66
C GLU A 552 -21.93 55.94 29.05
N ILE A 553 -21.17 55.64 30.10
CA ILE A 553 -21.44 56.07 31.49
C ILE A 553 -21.20 57.58 31.64
N LEU A 554 -20.11 58.12 31.07
CA LEU A 554 -19.85 59.56 31.05
C LEU A 554 -20.92 60.33 30.26
N ASP A 555 -21.35 59.80 29.11
CA ASP A 555 -22.43 60.36 28.30
C ASP A 555 -23.79 60.30 29.02
N GLY A 556 -23.98 59.32 29.92
CA GLY A 556 -25.16 59.15 30.77
C GLY A 556 -25.23 60.08 31.99
N ASN A 557 -24.23 60.95 32.19
CA ASN A 557 -24.16 61.92 33.27
C ASN A 557 -24.10 61.30 34.69
N PHE A 558 -23.49 60.11 34.80
CA PHE A 558 -23.14 59.45 36.06
C PHE A 558 -21.90 60.09 36.70
N ASP A 559 -21.79 60.02 38.03
CA ASP A 559 -20.70 60.64 38.80
C ASP A 559 -19.41 59.79 38.73
N VAL A 560 -18.73 59.84 37.59
CA VAL A 560 -17.51 59.08 37.27
C VAL A 560 -16.47 60.01 36.64
N CYS A 561 -15.20 59.81 36.97
CA CYS A 561 -14.09 60.57 36.41
C CYS A 561 -13.73 60.11 34.98
N THR A 562 -13.20 61.03 34.16
CA THR A 562 -12.83 60.71 32.77
C THR A 562 -11.61 59.81 32.63
N LYS A 563 -10.85 59.61 33.71
CA LYS A 563 -9.62 58.82 33.76
C LYS A 563 -9.53 58.04 35.07
N PRO A 564 -10.34 56.99 35.25
CA PRO A 564 -10.29 56.18 36.45
C PRO A 564 -8.99 55.37 36.49
N THR A 565 -8.50 55.12 37.71
CA THR A 565 -7.26 54.38 37.94
C THR A 565 -7.49 52.89 38.11
N SER A 566 -8.74 52.47 38.33
CA SER A 566 -9.14 51.08 38.47
C SER A 566 -10.64 50.95 38.15
N VAL A 567 -11.10 49.76 37.80
CA VAL A 567 -12.50 49.42 37.58
C VAL A 567 -12.80 48.10 38.27
N GLU A 568 -14.02 47.95 38.76
CA GLU A 568 -14.51 46.72 39.36
C GLU A 568 -15.90 46.42 38.79
N ALA A 569 -16.20 45.14 38.56
CA ALA A 569 -17.50 44.67 38.08
C ALA A 569 -17.99 43.49 38.94
N ARG A 570 -19.30 43.40 39.13
CA ARG A 570 -19.97 42.32 39.86
C ARG A 570 -21.32 41.97 39.25
N LEU A 571 -21.82 40.78 39.54
CA LEU A 571 -23.16 40.37 39.13
C LEU A 571 -24.19 41.14 39.95
N VAL A 572 -25.21 41.70 39.30
CA VAL A 572 -26.31 42.42 39.96
C VAL A 572 -27.11 41.49 40.87
N ALA A 573 -27.28 40.22 40.47
CA ALA A 573 -28.11 39.26 41.18
C ALA A 573 -27.49 38.75 42.50
N THR A 574 -26.17 38.59 42.53
CA THR A 574 -25.46 37.92 43.64
C THR A 574 -24.48 38.82 44.37
N GLU A 575 -24.14 39.98 43.79
CA GLU A 575 -23.05 40.87 44.21
C GLU A 575 -21.66 40.20 44.21
N GLU A 576 -21.54 38.99 43.64
CA GLU A 576 -20.27 38.29 43.49
C GLU A 576 -19.45 38.92 42.35
N PRO A 577 -18.11 38.88 42.43
CA PRO A 577 -17.23 39.44 41.39
C PRO A 577 -17.51 38.85 40.01
N TYR A 578 -17.36 39.65 38.95
CA TYR A 578 -17.76 39.24 37.59
C TYR A 578 -17.19 37.88 37.14
N PHE A 579 -15.96 37.55 37.55
CA PHE A 579 -15.29 36.30 37.17
C PHE A 579 -15.94 35.04 37.74
N THR A 580 -16.83 35.14 38.73
CA THR A 580 -17.54 33.96 39.26
C THR A 580 -18.60 33.43 38.29
N ALA A 581 -19.02 34.24 37.32
CA ALA A 581 -19.96 33.83 36.27
C ALA A 581 -19.32 32.90 35.22
N ASN A 582 -17.98 32.82 35.18
CA ASN A 582 -17.25 32.07 34.15
C ASN A 582 -17.61 32.51 32.71
N GLU A 583 -17.81 33.81 32.55
CA GLU A 583 -18.20 34.46 31.28
C GLU A 583 -17.02 35.22 30.65
N MET A 584 -16.98 35.24 29.31
CA MET A 584 -15.98 35.97 28.53
C MET A 584 -16.30 37.46 28.50
N VAL A 585 -15.55 38.27 29.26
CA VAL A 585 -15.82 39.70 29.41
C VAL A 585 -14.57 40.55 29.19
N SER A 586 -14.77 41.79 28.75
CA SER A 586 -13.69 42.79 28.64
C SER A 586 -13.88 43.86 29.70
N ILE A 587 -12.90 44.00 30.59
CA ILE A 587 -12.94 44.98 31.67
C ILE A 587 -11.59 45.72 31.78
N SER A 588 -11.62 47.05 31.79
CA SER A 588 -10.43 47.86 32.10
C SER A 588 -10.83 49.27 32.52
N PRO A 589 -9.97 50.05 33.21
CA PRO A 589 -10.34 51.39 33.65
C PRO A 589 -10.66 52.33 32.47
N SER A 590 -9.98 52.19 31.34
CA SER A 590 -10.23 53.00 30.15
C SER A 590 -11.44 52.54 29.34
N LEU A 591 -11.83 51.27 29.47
CA LEU A 591 -12.93 50.66 28.74
C LEU A 591 -14.26 50.73 29.51
N GLY A 592 -14.24 50.43 30.81
CA GLY A 592 -15.41 50.03 31.59
C GLY A 592 -15.54 48.51 31.63
N PHE A 593 -16.75 47.99 31.40
CA PHE A 593 -17.03 46.56 31.33
C PHE A 593 -17.93 46.24 30.13
N ILE A 594 -17.69 45.12 29.47
CA ILE A 594 -18.48 44.63 28.34
C ILE A 594 -18.60 43.12 28.43
N CYS A 595 -19.82 42.62 28.28
CA CYS A 595 -20.10 41.22 27.95
C CYS A 595 -20.84 41.13 26.60
N GLN A 596 -20.45 40.20 25.73
CA GLN A 596 -21.09 39.98 24.43
C GLN A 596 -21.68 38.58 24.33
N ASN A 597 -22.99 38.47 24.12
CA ASN A 597 -23.71 37.19 24.05
C ASN A 597 -23.06 36.18 23.07
N ASP A 598 -22.56 36.65 21.92
CA ASP A 598 -21.95 35.81 20.88
C ASP A 598 -20.61 35.16 21.30
N LEU A 599 -20.00 35.62 22.40
CA LEU A 599 -18.76 35.08 22.97
C LEU A 599 -19.02 34.10 24.13
N GLN A 600 -20.28 33.91 24.52
CA GLN A 600 -20.67 33.08 25.67
C GLN A 600 -21.07 31.67 25.24
N VAL A 601 -20.73 30.68 26.07
CA VAL A 601 -21.02 29.25 25.80
C VAL A 601 -22.52 28.96 25.73
N ASP A 602 -23.32 29.63 26.54
CA ASP A 602 -24.78 29.53 26.58
C ASP A 602 -25.48 30.60 25.70
N GLY A 603 -24.69 31.45 25.05
CA GLY A 603 -25.17 32.50 24.15
C GLY A 603 -25.83 33.69 24.85
N MET A 604 -25.63 33.87 26.16
CA MET A 604 -26.22 34.96 26.94
C MET A 604 -25.23 35.52 27.96
N CYS A 605 -25.23 36.83 28.17
CA CYS A 605 -24.52 37.48 29.26
C CYS A 605 -25.37 37.57 30.53
N GLU A 606 -24.74 37.37 31.68
CA GLU A 606 -25.29 37.76 32.98
C GLU A 606 -25.43 39.28 33.10
N ASN A 607 -26.18 39.74 34.10
CA ASN A 607 -26.38 41.18 34.37
C ASN A 607 -25.31 41.71 35.33
N TYR A 608 -24.56 42.72 34.90
CA TYR A 608 -23.42 43.28 35.61
C TYR A 608 -23.64 44.73 36.02
N GLU A 609 -22.92 45.14 37.05
CA GLU A 609 -22.75 46.54 37.40
C GLU A 609 -21.27 46.84 37.64
N VAL A 610 -20.86 48.07 37.32
CA VAL A 610 -19.47 48.51 37.46
C VAL A 610 -19.32 49.66 38.43
N ARG A 611 -18.13 49.80 38.99
CA ARG A 611 -17.69 51.04 39.64
C ARG A 611 -16.25 51.34 39.28
N PHE A 612 -15.88 52.61 39.38
CA PHE A 612 -14.57 53.11 38.99
C PHE A 612 -13.85 53.73 40.19
N CYS A 613 -12.53 53.58 40.24
CA CYS A 613 -11.71 54.25 41.25
C CYS A 613 -11.26 55.59 40.67
N CYS A 614 -11.69 56.67 41.31
CA CYS A 614 -11.47 58.04 40.86
C CYS A 614 -10.61 58.83 41.84
N PRO A 615 -9.68 59.67 41.37
CA PRO A 615 -8.95 60.60 42.23
C PRO A 615 -9.85 61.73 42.76
N ASP A 616 -9.79 62.00 44.05
CA ASP A 616 -10.30 63.19 44.74
C ASP A 616 -9.53 64.43 44.27
N GLY A 617 -10.02 65.04 43.18
CA GLY A 617 -9.52 66.33 42.72
C GLY A 617 -9.46 66.46 41.20
N LYS A 618 -10.56 66.97 40.63
CA LYS A 618 -10.72 67.61 39.31
C LYS A 618 -10.57 66.72 38.08
N ASP A 619 -11.71 66.22 37.60
CA ASP A 619 -12.37 66.77 36.40
C ASP A 619 -13.83 66.28 36.38
N TYR A 620 -14.66 66.85 37.27
CA TYR A 620 -16.12 66.71 37.18
C TYR A 620 -16.65 67.77 36.21
N VAL A 621 -17.34 67.36 35.15
CA VAL A 621 -18.02 68.31 34.26
C VAL A 621 -19.29 68.80 34.94
N VAL A 622 -19.20 69.91 35.67
CA VAL A 622 -20.37 70.63 36.15
C VAL A 622 -20.96 71.44 34.99
N PHE A 623 -21.98 70.90 34.31
CA PHE A 623 -22.82 71.72 33.44
C PHE A 623 -23.80 72.54 34.26
N THR A 624 -23.49 73.83 34.43
CA THR A 624 -24.47 74.82 34.85
C THR A 624 -25.41 75.11 33.68
N TYR A 625 -26.68 74.75 33.82
CA TYR A 625 -27.71 75.15 32.86
C TYR A 625 -27.96 76.67 32.93
N PHE A 626 -27.38 77.43 32.00
CA PHE A 626 -27.96 78.70 31.58
C PHE A 626 -29.18 78.39 30.70
N ASN A 627 -30.36 78.68 31.21
CA ASN A 627 -31.62 78.61 30.48
C ASN A 627 -31.97 80.02 29.94
N PRO A 628 -31.84 80.32 28.64
CA PRO A 628 -32.21 81.61 28.08
C PRO A 628 -33.71 81.61 27.73
N SER A 629 -34.58 81.48 28.73
CA SER A 629 -36.03 81.61 28.55
C SER A 629 -36.73 82.15 29.80
N ARG A 630 -36.39 83.38 30.24
CA ARG A 630 -37.27 84.33 30.96
C ARG A 630 -36.48 85.59 31.36
N LEU A 631 -36.86 86.72 30.77
CA LEU A 631 -36.53 88.06 31.28
C LEU A 631 -37.21 88.31 32.64
N PRO A 632 -36.69 89.22 33.47
CA PRO A 632 -37.18 89.45 34.83
C PRO A 632 -38.46 90.28 34.85
N SER A 633 -39.40 89.93 35.72
CA SER A 633 -40.39 90.89 36.22
C SER A 633 -39.90 91.44 37.56
N TYR A 634 -39.69 92.75 37.59
CA TYR A 634 -39.56 93.58 38.78
C TYR A 634 -40.73 93.36 39.74
N GLU A 635 -40.44 93.09 41.02
CA GLU A 635 -40.66 93.95 42.20
C GLU A 635 -40.22 93.24 43.48
#